data_AF-U6RPU4-F1
#
_entry.id   AF-U6RPU4-F1
#
_cell.length_a   1.000
_cell.length_b   1.000
_cell.length_c   1.000
_cell.angle_alpha   90.00
_cell.angle_beta   90.00
_cell.angle_gamma   90.00
#
_symmetry.space_group_name_H-M   'P 1'
#
loop_
_entity.id
_entity.type
_entity.pdbx_description
1 polymer ?
#
loop_
_entity_poly.entity_id
_entity_poly.type
_entity_poly.pdbx_seq_one_letter_code
_entity_poly.pdbx_strand_id
1 'polypeptide(L)'
;MGKCKYCGQDAGFFHSKHEECEKKFNQGLASIRQIVENCFVTKEDFYLKEREINAIIQSSYIDNNALQQVYCSVFDGAIDNYLNDGIIETKENQTVARFMQFTGLPQAVLNANQSLEKVVQSKVLQDILQGKVPTPNIKISGDFPFLLGKGENLIWLFRNITLHQQKVQREYVGRTHGMSFRVMKGVYYRTGGFKGHPVETTIMQRIGMGSVCLTDKNLYFASPEKSLKIPYSKVLSIESYSNGIGLQKDGASDKPMFLEGINSWFTYNVMANLK
;
A
#
# COMPACT_ATOMS: atom_id res chain seq x y z
N MET A 1 -25.90 -38.41 -7.52
CA MET A 1 -26.57 -37.14 -7.88
C MET A 1 -25.99 -36.05 -6.98
N GLY A 2 -25.57 -34.92 -7.56
CA GLY A 2 -24.93 -33.84 -6.81
C GLY A 2 -25.99 -32.99 -6.09
N LYS A 3 -25.72 -32.56 -4.85
CA LYS A 3 -26.59 -31.61 -4.15
C LYS A 3 -26.24 -30.17 -4.55
N CYS A 4 -27.25 -29.33 -4.70
CA CYS A 4 -27.08 -27.90 -4.92
C CYS A 4 -26.46 -27.25 -3.69
N LYS A 5 -25.33 -26.55 -3.87
CA LYS A 5 -24.62 -25.86 -2.78
C LYS A 5 -25.41 -24.72 -2.09
N TYR A 6 -26.50 -24.26 -2.69
CA TYR A 6 -27.33 -23.16 -2.16
C TYR A 6 -28.54 -23.67 -1.38
N CYS A 7 -29.41 -24.46 -2.02
CA CYS A 7 -30.67 -24.93 -1.43
C CYS A 7 -30.60 -26.33 -0.81
N GLY A 8 -29.50 -27.07 -1.02
CA GLY A 8 -29.29 -28.44 -0.51
C GLY A 8 -30.10 -29.53 -1.24
N GLN A 9 -30.95 -29.16 -2.19
CA GLN A 9 -31.76 -30.09 -3.00
C GLN A 9 -30.94 -30.73 -4.13
N ASP A 10 -31.47 -31.77 -4.76
CA ASP A 10 -30.81 -32.44 -5.88
C ASP A 10 -30.60 -31.47 -7.06
N ALA A 11 -29.34 -31.34 -7.49
CA ALA A 11 -28.94 -30.52 -8.64
C ALA A 11 -28.88 -31.34 -9.94
N GLY A 12 -29.05 -32.66 -9.87
CA GLY A 12 -28.94 -33.55 -11.02
C GLY A 12 -27.55 -34.16 -11.19
N PHE A 13 -27.34 -34.79 -12.34
CA PHE A 13 -26.09 -35.49 -12.65
C PHE A 13 -25.01 -34.49 -13.05
N PHE A 14 -23.82 -34.57 -12.45
CA PHE A 14 -22.68 -33.66 -12.65
C PHE A 14 -22.90 -32.15 -12.40
N HIS A 15 -24.04 -31.75 -11.83
CA HIS A 15 -24.27 -30.36 -11.41
C HIS A 15 -24.04 -30.20 -9.91
N SER A 16 -23.42 -29.08 -9.53
CA SER A 16 -23.18 -28.70 -8.12
C SER A 16 -24.13 -27.59 -7.64
N LYS A 17 -25.00 -27.07 -8.51
CA LYS A 17 -25.89 -25.92 -8.27
C LYS A 17 -27.03 -25.86 -9.29
N HIS A 18 -28.15 -25.25 -8.92
CA HIS A 18 -29.17 -24.78 -9.86
C HIS A 18 -28.84 -23.38 -10.37
N GLU A 19 -29.10 -23.12 -11.65
CA GLU A 19 -28.89 -21.81 -12.27
C GLU A 19 -29.73 -20.72 -11.60
N GLU A 20 -31.00 -21.02 -11.27
CA GLU A 20 -31.88 -20.08 -10.57
C GLU A 20 -31.37 -19.73 -9.16
N CYS A 21 -30.84 -20.71 -8.43
CA CYS A 21 -30.26 -20.48 -7.11
C CYS A 21 -29.02 -19.59 -7.19
N GLU A 22 -28.15 -19.83 -8.17
CA GLU A 22 -26.98 -18.98 -8.41
C GLU A 22 -27.38 -17.56 -8.80
N LYS A 23 -28.39 -17.40 -9.65
CA LYS A 23 -28.90 -16.09 -10.04
C LYS A 23 -29.46 -15.33 -8.84
N LYS A 24 -30.27 -15.97 -7.99
CA LYS A 24 -30.79 -15.38 -6.74
C LYS A 24 -29.68 -14.98 -5.78
N PHE A 25 -28.65 -15.82 -5.66
CA PHE A 25 -27.48 -15.54 -4.84
C PHE A 25 -26.72 -14.30 -5.34
N ASN A 26 -26.37 -14.26 -6.63
CA ASN A 26 -25.63 -13.14 -7.22
C ASN A 26 -26.43 -11.83 -7.17
N GLN A 27 -27.74 -11.89 -7.45
CA GLN A 27 -28.63 -10.72 -7.34
C GLN A 27 -28.74 -10.24 -5.89
N GLY A 28 -28.88 -11.15 -4.93
CA GLY A 28 -28.93 -10.80 -3.51
C GLY A 28 -27.65 -10.10 -3.04
N LEU A 29 -26.48 -10.62 -3.42
CA LEU A 29 -25.20 -9.96 -3.10
C LEU A 29 -25.10 -8.56 -3.73
N ALA A 30 -25.53 -8.40 -4.97
CA ALA A 30 -25.55 -7.09 -5.64
C ALA A 30 -26.50 -6.10 -4.96
N SER A 31 -27.68 -6.55 -4.53
CA SER A 31 -28.62 -5.71 -3.78
C SER A 31 -28.06 -5.29 -2.42
N ILE A 32 -27.48 -6.21 -1.65
CA ILE A 32 -26.85 -5.87 -0.36
C ILE A 32 -25.71 -4.87 -0.58
N ARG A 33 -24.85 -5.10 -1.59
CA ARG A 33 -23.77 -4.18 -1.96
C ARG A 33 -24.32 -2.78 -2.18
N GLN A 34 -25.33 -2.64 -3.04
CA GLN A 34 -25.91 -1.34 -3.39
C GLN A 34 -26.54 -0.64 -2.18
N ILE A 35 -27.25 -1.38 -1.31
CA ILE A 35 -27.83 -0.83 -0.08
C ILE A 35 -26.74 -0.24 0.82
N VAL A 36 -25.69 -1.01 1.06
CA VAL A 36 -24.60 -0.60 1.96
C VAL A 36 -23.78 0.54 1.35
N GLU A 37 -23.46 0.49 0.05
CA GLU A 37 -22.80 1.58 -0.69
C GLU A 37 -23.61 2.87 -0.58
N ASN A 38 -24.94 2.79 -0.76
CA ASN A 38 -25.81 3.96 -0.59
C ASN A 38 -25.76 4.53 0.82
N CYS A 39 -25.74 3.71 1.88
CA CYS A 39 -25.58 4.20 3.24
C CYS A 39 -24.24 4.96 3.42
N PHE A 40 -23.15 4.48 2.82
CA PHE A 40 -21.88 5.22 2.81
C PHE A 40 -21.94 6.53 2.02
N VAL A 41 -22.66 6.59 0.92
CA VAL A 41 -22.79 7.81 0.12
C VAL A 41 -23.66 8.85 0.85
N THR A 42 -24.83 8.43 1.35
CA THR A 42 -25.81 9.32 1.99
C THR A 42 -25.55 9.58 3.48
N LYS A 43 -24.60 8.85 4.07
CA LYS A 43 -24.29 8.82 5.51
C LYS A 43 -25.49 8.38 6.36
N GLU A 44 -26.39 7.58 5.77
CA GLU A 44 -27.53 6.99 6.45
C GLU A 44 -27.08 5.90 7.44
N ASP A 45 -27.84 5.71 8.51
CA ASP A 45 -27.57 4.66 9.49
C ASP A 45 -27.89 3.26 8.93
N PHE A 46 -26.91 2.36 8.91
CA PHE A 46 -27.02 0.99 8.40
C PHE A 46 -28.11 0.17 9.11
N TYR A 47 -28.39 0.45 10.39
CA TYR A 47 -29.44 -0.25 11.13
C TYR A 47 -30.85 0.00 10.56
N LEU A 48 -31.07 1.10 9.83
CA LEU A 48 -32.34 1.35 9.14
C LEU A 48 -32.60 0.36 7.99
N LYS A 49 -31.54 -0.25 7.44
CA LYS A 49 -31.58 -1.23 6.36
C LYS A 49 -31.44 -2.67 6.82
N GLU A 50 -31.26 -2.91 8.12
CA GLU A 50 -31.01 -4.23 8.68
C GLU A 50 -32.11 -5.25 8.32
N ARG A 51 -33.39 -4.86 8.42
CA ARG A 51 -34.52 -5.75 8.08
C ARG A 51 -34.51 -6.15 6.61
N GLU A 52 -34.22 -5.20 5.72
CA GLU A 52 -34.15 -5.42 4.28
C GLU A 52 -32.98 -6.35 3.92
N ILE A 53 -31.80 -6.07 4.48
CA ILE A 53 -30.59 -6.88 4.30
C ILE A 53 -30.83 -8.31 4.78
N ASN A 54 -31.41 -8.50 5.98
CA ASN A 54 -31.68 -9.83 6.53
C ASN A 54 -32.70 -10.62 5.69
N ALA A 55 -33.71 -9.95 5.12
CA ALA A 55 -34.65 -10.60 4.20
C ALA A 55 -33.95 -11.08 2.91
N ILE A 56 -33.03 -10.29 2.35
CA ILE A 56 -32.24 -10.68 1.18
C ILE A 56 -31.32 -11.86 1.52
N ILE A 57 -30.62 -11.83 2.66
CA ILE A 57 -29.74 -12.92 3.09
C ILE A 57 -30.50 -14.25 3.13
N GLN A 58 -31.66 -14.26 3.77
CA GLN A 58 -32.49 -15.47 3.94
C GLN A 58 -33.06 -15.98 2.60
N SER A 59 -33.48 -15.08 1.71
CA SER A 59 -34.13 -15.45 0.45
C SER A 59 -33.16 -15.78 -0.70
N SER A 60 -31.89 -15.35 -0.58
CA SER A 60 -30.85 -15.51 -1.62
C SER A 60 -29.77 -16.54 -1.28
N TYR A 61 -29.92 -17.35 -0.22
CA TYR A 61 -28.94 -18.38 0.18
C TYR A 61 -27.54 -17.81 0.45
N ILE A 62 -27.45 -16.59 0.99
CA ILE A 62 -26.17 -15.92 1.26
C ILE A 62 -25.60 -16.46 2.56
N ASP A 63 -24.42 -17.04 2.50
CA ASP A 63 -23.68 -17.45 3.69
C ASP A 63 -22.85 -16.31 4.28
N ASN A 64 -22.35 -16.51 5.50
CA ASN A 64 -21.56 -15.51 6.21
C ASN A 64 -20.24 -15.16 5.50
N ASN A 65 -19.65 -16.09 4.74
CA ASN A 65 -18.39 -15.82 4.05
C ASN A 65 -18.62 -14.86 2.89
N ALA A 66 -19.63 -15.12 2.06
CA ALA A 66 -20.02 -14.26 0.96
C ALA A 66 -20.47 -12.87 1.45
N LEU A 67 -21.23 -12.81 2.55
CA LEU A 67 -21.63 -11.56 3.17
C LEU A 67 -20.42 -10.75 3.65
N GLN A 68 -19.48 -11.40 4.34
CA GLN A 68 -18.23 -10.77 4.80
C GLN A 68 -17.42 -10.21 3.63
N GLN A 69 -17.29 -10.97 2.53
CA GLN A 69 -16.58 -10.50 1.33
C GLN A 69 -17.24 -9.25 0.73
N VAL A 70 -18.57 -9.19 0.66
CA VAL A 70 -19.29 -8.00 0.19
C VAL A 70 -19.04 -6.83 1.12
N TYR A 71 -19.17 -7.00 2.44
CA TYR A 71 -18.91 -5.94 3.41
C TYR A 71 -17.49 -5.40 3.34
N CYS A 72 -16.48 -6.26 3.22
CA CYS A 72 -15.09 -5.81 3.06
C CYS A 72 -14.90 -5.04 1.75
N SER A 73 -15.41 -5.57 0.64
CA SER A 73 -15.30 -4.91 -0.67
C SER A 73 -15.99 -3.55 -0.71
N VAL A 74 -17.17 -3.41 -0.10
CA VAL A 74 -17.89 -2.13 -0.02
C VAL A 74 -17.16 -1.16 0.90
N PHE A 75 -16.64 -1.64 2.02
CA PHE A 75 -15.85 -0.82 2.94
C PHE A 75 -14.63 -0.24 2.25
N ASP A 76 -13.84 -1.07 1.56
CA ASP A 76 -12.66 -0.64 0.81
C ASP A 76 -13.01 0.44 -0.23
N GLY A 77 -14.04 0.19 -1.04
CA GLY A 77 -14.51 1.15 -2.03
C GLY A 77 -15.01 2.46 -1.41
N ALA A 78 -15.69 2.40 -0.27
CA ALA A 78 -16.14 3.59 0.46
C ALA A 78 -14.97 4.43 0.98
N ILE A 79 -13.95 3.80 1.56
CA ILE A 79 -12.75 4.50 2.04
C ILE A 79 -11.97 5.13 0.89
N ASP A 80 -11.78 4.41 -0.22
CA ASP A 80 -11.12 4.97 -1.40
C ASP A 80 -11.90 6.17 -1.94
N ASN A 81 -13.24 6.11 -1.95
CA ASN A 81 -14.08 7.23 -2.35
C ASN A 81 -13.96 8.44 -1.42
N TYR A 82 -13.91 8.23 -0.10
CA TYR A 82 -13.73 9.31 0.89
C TYR A 82 -12.33 9.94 0.83
N LEU A 83 -11.36 9.26 0.22
CA LEU A 83 -10.00 9.78 0.07
C LEU A 83 -9.77 10.48 -1.26
N ASN A 84 -10.74 10.46 -2.18
CA ASN A 84 -10.63 11.14 -3.47
C ASN A 84 -10.51 12.67 -3.33
N ASP A 85 -11.10 13.27 -2.29
CA ASP A 85 -10.93 14.68 -1.94
C ASP A 85 -9.77 14.92 -0.94
N GLY A 86 -9.09 13.85 -0.53
CA GLY A 86 -7.88 13.86 0.28
C GLY A 86 -8.08 13.80 1.79
N ILE A 87 -9.30 13.90 2.32
CA ILE A 87 -9.56 13.98 3.76
C ILE A 87 -10.87 13.30 4.15
N ILE A 88 -10.84 12.38 5.12
CA ILE A 88 -12.06 11.74 5.64
C ILE A 88 -12.74 12.63 6.68
N GLU A 89 -13.89 13.21 6.36
CA GLU A 89 -14.57 14.17 7.24
C GLU A 89 -15.09 13.55 8.57
N THR A 90 -15.47 14.39 9.53
CA THR A 90 -16.05 13.92 10.81
C THR A 90 -17.29 13.04 10.63
N LYS A 91 -18.19 13.39 9.70
CA LYS A 91 -19.39 12.59 9.40
C LYS A 91 -19.04 11.25 8.76
N GLU A 92 -17.98 11.21 7.97
CA GLU A 92 -17.49 9.99 7.32
C GLU A 92 -16.87 9.04 8.34
N ASN A 93 -16.08 9.57 9.26
CA ASN A 93 -15.56 8.81 10.41
C ASN A 93 -16.68 8.21 11.27
N GLN A 94 -17.77 8.97 11.50
CA GLN A 94 -18.95 8.45 12.20
C GLN A 94 -19.61 7.31 11.41
N THR A 95 -19.70 7.45 10.08
CA THR A 95 -20.26 6.42 9.20
C THR A 95 -19.41 5.14 9.23
N VAL A 96 -18.08 5.28 9.18
CA VAL A 96 -17.13 4.16 9.34
C VAL A 96 -17.32 3.45 10.68
N ALA A 97 -17.39 4.20 11.78
CA ALA A 97 -17.59 3.63 13.12
C ALA A 97 -18.92 2.87 13.24
N ARG A 98 -20.01 3.43 12.70
CA ARG A 98 -21.31 2.76 12.66
C ARG A 98 -21.27 1.49 11.81
N PHE A 99 -20.60 1.51 10.67
CA PHE A 99 -20.45 0.32 9.83
C PHE A 99 -19.70 -0.80 10.55
N MET A 100 -18.61 -0.47 11.24
CA MET A 100 -17.85 -1.44 12.05
C MET A 100 -18.71 -2.05 13.15
N GLN A 101 -19.54 -1.24 13.81
CA GLN A 101 -20.47 -1.70 14.85
C GLN A 101 -21.60 -2.57 14.25
N PHE A 102 -22.17 -2.14 13.13
CA PHE A 102 -23.26 -2.83 12.43
C PHE A 102 -22.84 -4.21 11.94
N THR A 103 -21.68 -4.31 11.28
CA THR A 103 -21.20 -5.59 10.74
C THR A 103 -20.60 -6.50 11.81
N GLY A 104 -20.09 -5.93 12.91
CA GLY A 104 -19.41 -6.69 13.97
C GLY A 104 -18.14 -7.41 13.49
N LEU A 105 -17.63 -7.09 12.30
CA LEU A 105 -16.48 -7.77 11.72
C LEU A 105 -15.20 -7.41 12.50
N PRO A 106 -14.28 -8.38 12.70
CA PRO A 106 -12.99 -8.08 13.32
C PRO A 106 -12.22 -7.03 12.52
N GLN A 107 -11.53 -6.12 13.21
CA GLN A 107 -10.73 -5.08 12.54
C GLN A 107 -9.68 -5.67 11.59
N ALA A 108 -9.08 -6.81 11.93
CA ALA A 108 -8.12 -7.50 11.07
C ALA A 108 -8.74 -7.95 9.72
N VAL A 109 -10.03 -8.27 9.71
CA VAL A 109 -10.77 -8.65 8.50
C VAL A 109 -11.05 -7.42 7.64
N LEU A 110 -11.57 -6.35 8.24
CA LEU A 110 -11.84 -5.08 7.54
C LEU A 110 -10.56 -4.39 7.05
N ASN A 111 -9.43 -4.63 7.71
CA ASN A 111 -8.14 -4.05 7.35
C ASN A 111 -7.30 -4.93 6.41
N ALA A 112 -7.88 -5.99 5.82
CA ALA A 112 -7.14 -6.87 4.91
C ALA A 112 -6.49 -6.10 3.73
N ASN A 113 -7.17 -5.06 3.25
CA ASN A 113 -6.70 -4.16 2.18
C ASN A 113 -6.21 -2.80 2.71
N GLN A 114 -5.88 -2.72 4.01
CA GLN A 114 -5.35 -1.52 4.69
C GLN A 114 -6.32 -0.32 4.73
N SER A 115 -7.60 -0.49 4.39
CA SER A 115 -8.58 0.61 4.37
C SER A 115 -8.84 1.19 5.75
N LEU A 116 -8.90 0.36 6.79
CA LEU A 116 -9.04 0.86 8.17
C LEU A 116 -7.78 1.63 8.60
N GLU A 117 -6.60 1.18 8.19
CA GLU A 117 -5.34 1.90 8.40
C GLU A 117 -5.36 3.27 7.73
N LYS A 118 -5.85 3.37 6.49
CA LYS A 118 -6.03 4.66 5.79
C LYS A 118 -6.95 5.62 6.56
N VAL A 119 -8.01 5.12 7.20
CA VAL A 119 -8.89 5.95 8.06
C VAL A 119 -8.12 6.53 9.24
N VAL A 120 -7.33 5.70 9.94
CA VAL A 120 -6.51 6.15 11.06
C VAL A 120 -5.45 7.16 10.60
N GLN A 121 -4.80 6.88 9.46
CA GLN A 121 -3.84 7.77 8.82
C GLN A 121 -4.47 9.12 8.43
N SER A 122 -5.69 9.14 7.90
CA SER A 122 -6.40 10.37 7.57
C SER A 122 -6.64 11.25 8.79
N LYS A 123 -7.01 10.65 9.93
CA LYS A 123 -7.15 11.39 11.20
C LYS A 123 -5.82 12.00 11.66
N VAL A 124 -4.73 11.26 11.52
CA VAL A 124 -3.37 11.76 11.83
C VAL A 124 -3.01 12.94 10.92
N LEU A 125 -3.32 12.86 9.62
CA LEU A 125 -3.10 13.99 8.70
C LEU A 125 -3.93 15.21 9.08
N GLN A 126 -5.18 15.05 9.52
CA GLN A 126 -6.00 16.18 9.99
C GLN A 126 -5.38 16.88 11.20
N ASP A 127 -4.85 16.11 12.16
CA ASP A 127 -4.15 16.69 13.31
C ASP A 127 -2.94 17.52 12.83
N ILE A 128 -2.14 16.99 11.90
CA ILE A 128 -0.99 17.70 11.30
C ILE A 128 -1.43 18.99 10.60
N LEU A 129 -2.48 18.92 9.76
CA LEU A 129 -3.01 20.08 9.02
C LEU A 129 -3.56 21.17 9.95
N GLN A 130 -4.04 20.80 11.14
CA GLN A 130 -4.47 21.73 12.19
C GLN A 130 -3.31 22.27 13.04
N GLY A 131 -2.06 21.93 12.71
CA GLY A 131 -0.87 22.31 13.47
C GLY A 131 -0.74 21.59 14.82
N LYS A 132 -1.48 20.51 15.03
CA LYS A 132 -1.37 19.67 16.23
C LYS A 132 -0.34 18.59 15.98
N VAL A 133 0.52 18.34 16.96
CA VAL A 133 1.38 17.15 16.94
C VAL A 133 0.49 15.94 17.22
N PRO A 134 0.36 14.98 16.27
CA PRO A 134 -0.50 13.83 16.47
C PRO A 134 -0.03 13.04 17.69
N THR A 135 -0.96 12.69 18.56
CA THR A 135 -0.65 11.71 19.62
C THR A 135 -0.58 10.32 18.95
N PRO A 136 0.41 9.45 19.27
CA PRO A 136 0.45 8.11 18.70
C PRO A 136 -0.83 7.35 19.03
N ASN A 137 -1.76 7.28 18.07
CA ASN A 137 -3.03 6.55 18.21
C ASN A 137 -2.86 5.03 18.01
N ILE A 138 -1.61 4.59 17.83
CA ILE A 138 -1.25 3.18 17.63
C ILE A 138 -0.60 2.68 18.91
N LYS A 139 -1.10 1.58 19.46
CA LYS A 139 -0.31 0.78 20.40
C LYS A 139 0.82 0.14 19.61
N ILE A 140 2.06 0.60 19.84
CA ILE A 140 3.24 -0.02 19.26
C ILE A 140 3.37 -1.41 19.89
N SER A 141 2.89 -2.44 19.18
CA SER A 141 3.09 -3.82 19.57
C SER A 141 4.51 -4.25 19.16
N GLY A 142 5.28 -4.80 20.10
CA GLY A 142 6.65 -5.27 19.89
C GLY A 142 7.72 -4.16 19.98
N ASP A 143 8.94 -4.51 19.61
CA ASP A 143 10.09 -3.61 19.77
C ASP A 143 10.00 -2.36 18.89
N PHE A 144 10.43 -1.23 19.45
CA PHE A 144 10.61 0.04 18.77
C PHE A 144 12.12 0.26 18.54
N PRO A 145 12.62 0.11 17.30
CA PRO A 145 14.06 0.04 17.05
C PRO A 145 14.76 1.41 16.97
N PHE A 146 14.07 2.49 17.33
CA PHE A 146 14.55 3.86 17.12
C PHE A 146 14.75 4.60 18.44
N LEU A 147 15.86 5.34 18.52
CA LEU A 147 16.08 6.36 19.55
C LEU A 147 15.81 7.72 18.92
N LEU A 148 14.67 8.32 19.27
CA LEU A 148 14.28 9.63 18.74
C LEU A 148 15.10 10.75 19.36
N GLY A 149 15.24 11.85 18.62
CA GLY A 149 15.87 13.06 19.13
C GLY A 149 15.08 13.67 20.31
N LYS A 150 15.73 14.52 21.10
CA LYS A 150 15.03 15.26 22.17
C LYS A 150 13.92 16.13 21.58
N GLY A 151 12.70 16.00 22.11
CA GLY A 151 11.54 16.75 21.65
C GLY A 151 11.11 16.42 20.21
N GLU A 152 11.38 15.20 19.76
CA GLU A 152 10.88 14.65 18.50
C GLU A 152 9.74 13.67 18.80
N ASN A 153 8.64 13.81 18.07
CA ASN A 153 7.41 13.08 18.35
C ASN A 153 7.15 12.05 17.24
N LEU A 154 6.85 10.82 17.63
CA LEU A 154 6.44 9.77 16.71
C LEU A 154 5.09 10.11 16.08
N ILE A 155 5.02 10.04 14.75
CA ILE A 155 3.77 10.16 13.99
C ILE A 155 3.27 8.76 13.58
N TRP A 156 4.14 7.95 12.97
CA TRP A 156 3.75 6.64 12.46
C TRP A 156 4.92 5.67 12.38
N LEU A 157 4.65 4.38 12.57
CA LEU A 157 5.63 3.30 12.44
C LEU A 157 5.13 2.27 11.43
N PHE A 158 5.82 2.18 10.31
CA PHE A 158 5.68 1.09 9.34
C PHE A 158 6.63 -0.05 9.65
N ARG A 159 6.18 -1.29 9.43
CA ARG A 159 6.97 -2.50 9.56
C ARG A 159 7.06 -3.21 8.21
N ASN A 160 8.07 -4.07 8.05
CA ASN A 160 8.31 -4.88 6.84
C ASN A 160 8.50 -4.04 5.56
N ILE A 161 9.12 -2.87 5.69
CA ILE A 161 9.42 -1.97 4.56
C ILE A 161 10.75 -2.37 3.95
N THR A 162 10.79 -2.48 2.62
CA THR A 162 12.03 -2.79 1.89
C THR A 162 12.67 -1.51 1.38
N LEU A 163 13.93 -1.27 1.76
CA LEU A 163 14.73 -0.18 1.23
C LEU A 163 15.50 -0.64 0.00
N HIS A 164 15.32 0.08 -1.10
CA HIS A 164 16.13 -0.01 -2.30
C HIS A 164 16.94 1.27 -2.49
N GLN A 165 18.15 1.16 -3.02
CA GLN A 165 18.98 2.31 -3.38
C GLN A 165 19.53 2.12 -4.78
N GLN A 166 19.62 3.22 -5.52
CA GLN A 166 20.26 3.22 -6.81
C GLN A 166 21.75 2.88 -6.67
N LYS A 167 22.24 1.95 -7.48
CA LYS A 167 23.66 1.62 -7.61
C LYS A 167 24.06 1.70 -9.07
N VAL A 168 25.06 2.53 -9.35
CA VAL A 168 25.74 2.55 -10.64
C VAL A 168 26.71 1.36 -10.67
N GLN A 169 26.44 0.39 -11.55
CA GLN A 169 27.39 -0.67 -11.90
C GLN A 169 28.13 -0.26 -13.18
N ARG A 170 29.44 -0.51 -13.22
CA ARG A 170 30.27 -0.24 -14.39
C ARG A 170 30.69 -1.58 -14.98
N GLU A 171 30.18 -1.92 -16.16
CA GLU A 171 30.63 -3.09 -16.91
C GLU A 171 31.57 -2.67 -18.04
N TYR A 172 32.72 -3.34 -18.14
CA TYR A 172 33.68 -3.15 -19.23
C TYR A 172 33.39 -4.16 -20.34
N VAL A 173 32.72 -3.72 -21.42
CA VAL A 173 32.46 -4.58 -22.57
C VAL A 173 33.58 -4.40 -23.61
N GLY A 174 34.30 -5.48 -23.93
CA GLY A 174 35.29 -5.51 -25.00
C GLY A 174 35.11 -6.74 -25.91
N ARG A 175 34.87 -6.54 -27.22
CA ARG A 175 34.98 -7.60 -28.23
C ARG A 175 36.41 -7.65 -28.75
N THR A 176 37.07 -8.80 -28.64
CA THR A 176 38.40 -9.07 -29.17
C THR A 176 38.34 -9.52 -30.64
N HIS A 177 38.91 -8.74 -31.56
CA HIS A 177 39.53 -9.25 -32.78
C HIS A 177 40.53 -8.24 -33.34
N GLY A 178 41.79 -8.32 -32.90
CA GLY A 178 42.90 -7.64 -33.55
C GLY A 178 43.59 -8.61 -34.50
N MET A 179 43.27 -8.56 -35.80
CA MET A 179 44.09 -9.24 -36.81
C MET A 179 45.20 -8.31 -37.29
N SER A 180 46.43 -8.81 -37.29
CA SER A 180 47.59 -8.16 -37.90
C SER A 180 47.67 -8.59 -39.37
N PHE A 181 47.65 -7.66 -40.32
CA PHE A 181 47.85 -7.98 -41.73
C PHE A 181 49.24 -7.51 -42.19
N ARG A 182 49.97 -8.39 -42.86
CA ARG A 182 51.32 -8.11 -43.39
C ARG A 182 51.20 -7.44 -44.75
N VAL A 183 51.59 -6.17 -44.85
CA VAL A 183 51.55 -5.43 -46.12
C VAL A 183 52.82 -5.68 -46.95
N MET A 184 53.99 -5.87 -46.31
CA MET A 184 55.25 -6.33 -46.94
C MET A 184 56.35 -6.64 -45.88
N LYS A 185 57.51 -7.20 -46.29
CA LYS A 185 58.62 -7.54 -45.37
C LYS A 185 59.20 -6.27 -44.72
N GLY A 186 59.18 -6.22 -43.37
CA GLY A 186 59.84 -5.18 -42.58
C GLY A 186 58.95 -4.06 -42.04
N VAL A 187 57.66 -4.02 -42.38
CA VAL A 187 56.71 -3.01 -41.87
C VAL A 187 55.50 -3.70 -41.24
N TYR A 188 55.25 -3.40 -39.97
CA TYR A 188 54.07 -3.88 -39.22
C TYR A 188 53.13 -2.69 -38.95
N TYR A 189 51.87 -2.79 -39.37
CA TYR A 189 50.83 -1.86 -38.91
C TYR A 189 50.30 -2.35 -37.56
N ARG A 190 50.59 -1.61 -36.48
CA ARG A 190 50.04 -1.88 -35.14
C ARG A 190 48.85 -0.94 -34.90
N THR A 191 47.66 -1.50 -34.74
CA THR A 191 46.55 -0.81 -34.10
C THR A 191 46.70 -0.94 -32.59
N GLY A 192 47.42 0.00 -31.98
CA GLY A 192 47.51 0.12 -30.53
C GLY A 192 46.34 0.91 -29.95
N GLY A 193 45.78 0.43 -28.83
CA GLY A 193 44.94 1.23 -27.93
C GLY A 193 43.63 0.57 -27.52
N PHE A 194 43.69 -0.36 -26.56
CA PHE A 194 42.54 -0.76 -25.77
C PHE A 194 41.91 0.48 -25.10
N LYS A 195 40.64 0.76 -25.39
CA LYS A 195 39.79 1.65 -24.62
C LYS A 195 38.45 0.94 -24.41
N GLY A 196 38.35 0.12 -23.37
CA GLY A 196 37.05 -0.32 -22.89
C GLY A 196 36.27 0.90 -22.40
N HIS A 197 35.10 1.15 -22.95
CA HIS A 197 34.18 2.15 -22.40
C HIS A 197 33.44 1.49 -21.23
N PRO A 198 33.53 2.02 -20.01
CA PRO A 198 32.66 1.56 -18.93
C PRO A 198 31.22 1.89 -19.34
N VAL A 199 30.38 0.86 -19.50
CA VAL A 199 28.95 1.05 -19.61
C VAL A 199 28.41 1.14 -18.20
N GLU A 200 27.92 2.33 -17.84
CA GLU A 200 27.28 2.57 -16.55
C GLU A 200 25.84 2.07 -16.63
N THR A 201 25.55 0.94 -15.98
CA THR A 201 24.18 0.46 -15.80
C THR A 201 23.71 0.85 -14.42
N THR A 202 22.65 1.64 -14.37
CA THR A 202 21.97 2.01 -13.14
C THR A 202 20.99 0.91 -12.75
N ILE A 203 21.17 0.30 -11.59
CA ILE A 203 20.23 -0.69 -11.02
C ILE A 203 19.68 -0.21 -9.68
N MET A 204 18.46 -0.62 -9.35
CA MET A 204 17.94 -0.52 -7.98
C MET A 204 18.37 -1.75 -7.20
N GLN A 205 19.23 -1.58 -6.20
CA GLN A 205 19.67 -2.67 -5.34
C GLN A 205 18.86 -2.65 -4.05
N ARG A 206 18.25 -3.80 -3.71
CA ARG A 206 17.67 -4.04 -2.38
C ARG A 206 18.78 -3.99 -1.33
N ILE A 207 18.60 -3.12 -0.34
CA ILE A 207 19.56 -2.93 0.76
C ILE A 207 19.18 -3.77 1.98
N GLY A 208 17.90 -3.77 2.35
CA GLY A 208 17.42 -4.46 3.55
C GLY A 208 15.92 -4.30 3.73
N MET A 209 15.35 -5.09 4.65
CA MET A 209 13.94 -5.00 5.04
C MET A 209 13.87 -4.71 6.54
N GLY A 210 13.04 -3.74 6.92
CA GLY A 210 13.02 -3.24 8.28
C GLY A 210 11.81 -2.40 8.61
N SER A 211 11.98 -1.50 9.58
CA SER A 211 10.93 -0.56 9.98
C SER A 211 11.22 0.84 9.44
N VAL A 212 10.16 1.60 9.15
CA VAL A 212 10.23 3.04 8.87
C VAL A 212 9.45 3.79 9.93
N CYS A 213 10.06 4.80 10.54
CA CYS A 213 9.42 5.67 11.52
C CYS A 213 9.34 7.08 10.95
N LEU A 214 8.11 7.63 10.90
CA LEU A 214 7.85 9.02 10.60
C LEU A 214 7.69 9.77 11.91
N THR A 215 8.36 10.91 12.03
CA THR A 215 8.25 11.82 13.16
C THR A 215 7.82 13.21 12.70
N ASP A 216 7.68 14.13 13.64
CA ASP A 216 7.44 15.55 13.33
C ASP A 216 8.59 16.24 12.58
N LYS A 217 9.76 15.60 12.41
CA LYS A 217 10.97 16.22 11.85
C LYS A 217 11.74 15.36 10.84
N ASN A 218 11.66 14.03 10.96
CA ASN A 218 12.55 13.11 10.27
C ASN A 218 11.83 11.84 9.82
N LEU A 219 12.35 11.24 8.76
CA LEU A 219 12.12 9.84 8.41
C LEU A 219 13.30 9.00 8.91
N TYR A 220 13.01 7.98 9.70
CA TYR A 220 13.97 6.97 10.09
C TYR A 220 13.70 5.66 9.37
N PHE A 221 14.77 4.96 8.99
CA PHE A 221 14.71 3.56 8.56
C PHE A 221 15.72 2.77 9.37
N ALA A 222 15.33 1.57 9.81
CA ALA A 222 16.22 0.64 10.50
C ALA A 222 15.95 -0.79 10.03
N SER A 223 17.02 -1.45 9.59
CA SER A 223 17.11 -2.90 9.33
C SER A 223 18.43 -3.43 9.90
N PRO A 224 18.61 -4.76 9.99
CA PRO A 224 19.89 -5.35 10.38
C PRO A 224 21.07 -4.90 9.49
N GLU A 225 20.82 -4.65 8.21
CA GLU A 225 21.84 -4.27 7.23
C GLU A 225 22.14 -2.76 7.22
N LYS A 226 21.14 -1.92 7.52
CA LYS A 226 21.28 -0.47 7.43
C LYS A 226 20.28 0.27 8.31
N SER A 227 20.78 1.33 8.94
CA SER A 227 19.95 2.35 9.59
C SER A 227 20.29 3.73 9.05
N LEU A 228 19.28 4.58 8.91
CA LEU A 228 19.43 5.94 8.42
C LEU A 228 18.36 6.87 8.98
N LYS A 229 18.71 8.14 9.04
CA LYS A 229 17.84 9.25 9.43
C LYS A 229 17.88 10.31 8.34
N ILE A 230 16.72 10.72 7.86
CA ILE A 230 16.55 11.73 6.81
C ILE A 230 15.67 12.86 7.38
N PRO A 231 16.25 14.03 7.72
CA PRO A 231 15.47 15.21 8.03
C PRO A 231 14.63 15.64 6.83
N TYR A 232 13.39 16.04 7.05
CA TYR A 232 12.49 16.50 5.97
C TYR A 232 13.07 17.70 5.21
N SER A 233 13.78 18.59 5.91
CA SER A 233 14.49 19.73 5.33
C SER A 233 15.60 19.35 4.34
N LYS A 234 16.12 18.11 4.40
CA LYS A 234 17.14 17.60 3.46
C LYS A 234 16.56 16.77 2.32
N VAL A 235 15.23 16.69 2.19
CA VAL A 235 14.57 15.97 1.10
C VAL A 235 14.31 16.95 -0.04
N LEU A 236 14.93 16.70 -1.19
CA LEU A 236 14.82 17.53 -2.38
C LEU A 236 13.52 17.24 -3.15
N SER A 237 13.25 15.96 -3.43
CA SER A 237 12.05 15.51 -4.11
C SER A 237 11.49 14.22 -3.52
N ILE A 238 10.18 14.04 -3.67
CA ILE A 238 9.41 12.88 -3.24
C ILE A 238 8.58 12.41 -4.43
N GLU A 239 8.67 11.13 -4.76
CA GLU A 239 7.92 10.52 -5.87
C GLU A 239 7.04 9.40 -5.32
N SER A 240 5.73 9.54 -5.46
CA SER A 240 4.75 8.57 -4.94
C SER A 240 4.42 7.51 -5.99
N TYR A 241 4.46 6.24 -5.58
CA TYR A 241 4.08 5.09 -6.40
C TYR A 241 3.01 4.27 -5.68
N SER A 242 2.34 3.37 -6.40
CA SER A 242 1.32 2.49 -5.81
C SER A 242 1.90 1.53 -4.76
N ASN A 243 3.17 1.14 -4.90
CA ASN A 243 3.85 0.19 -4.02
C ASN A 243 4.87 0.84 -3.08
N GLY A 244 5.01 2.17 -3.06
CA GLY A 244 6.00 2.81 -2.20
C GLY A 244 6.32 4.26 -2.55
N ILE A 245 7.42 4.76 -1.98
CA ILE A 245 7.84 6.16 -2.16
C ILE A 245 9.32 6.27 -2.52
N GLY A 246 9.62 7.06 -3.55
CA GLY A 246 10.95 7.48 -3.95
C GLY A 246 11.36 8.75 -3.22
N LEU A 247 12.60 8.80 -2.74
CA LEU A 247 13.16 9.93 -2.01
C LEU A 247 14.51 10.31 -2.62
N GLN A 248 14.66 11.58 -2.98
CA GLN A 248 15.94 12.18 -3.33
C GLN A 248 16.37 13.17 -2.25
N LYS A 249 17.60 13.03 -1.75
CA LYS A 249 18.17 13.95 -0.76
C LYS A 249 18.89 15.12 -1.44
N ASP A 250 18.92 16.25 -0.74
CA ASP A 250 19.63 17.47 -1.13
C ASP A 250 21.14 17.33 -0.84
N GLY A 251 21.79 16.51 -1.65
CA GLY A 251 23.22 16.24 -1.57
C GLY A 251 23.74 15.80 -2.94
N ALA A 252 24.81 16.44 -3.42
CA ALA A 252 25.34 16.24 -4.77
C ALA A 252 25.76 14.78 -5.09
N SER A 253 26.03 13.96 -4.08
CA SER A 253 26.41 12.55 -4.21
C SER A 253 25.38 11.58 -3.62
N ASP A 254 24.24 12.08 -3.16
CA ASP A 254 23.21 11.26 -2.55
C ASP A 254 22.42 10.49 -3.60
N LYS A 255 22.43 9.17 -3.47
CA LYS A 255 21.75 8.29 -4.41
C LYS A 255 20.25 8.26 -4.11
N PRO A 256 19.39 8.24 -5.15
CA PRO A 256 17.96 8.01 -4.99
C PRO A 256 17.67 6.76 -4.15
N MET A 257 16.66 6.86 -3.31
CA MET A 257 16.20 5.78 -2.44
C MET A 257 14.74 5.47 -2.74
N PHE A 258 14.33 4.21 -2.58
CA PHE A 258 12.94 3.80 -2.72
C PHE A 258 12.54 2.94 -1.53
N LEU A 259 11.44 3.27 -0.87
CA LEU A 259 10.86 2.52 0.24
C LEU A 259 9.62 1.80 -0.28
N GLU A 260 9.71 0.47 -0.41
CA GLU A 260 8.64 -0.39 -0.91
C GLU A 260 7.78 -0.94 0.24
N GLY A 261 6.47 -0.98 0.04
CA GLY A 261 5.48 -1.47 1.00
C GLY A 261 4.95 -0.41 1.97
N ILE A 262 5.35 0.86 1.78
CA ILE A 262 4.88 1.99 2.59
C ILE A 262 3.68 2.66 1.91
N ASN A 263 2.73 3.17 2.70
CA ASN A 263 1.64 3.97 2.17
C ASN A 263 2.18 5.30 1.64
N SER A 264 2.24 5.44 0.31
CA SER A 264 2.86 6.57 -0.37
C SER A 264 2.07 7.87 -0.19
N TRP A 265 0.73 7.81 -0.28
CA TRP A 265 -0.14 8.95 -0.03
C TRP A 265 0.06 9.52 1.37
N PHE A 266 0.02 8.69 2.40
CA PHE A 266 0.18 9.14 3.78
C PHE A 266 1.58 9.70 4.02
N THR A 267 2.61 8.98 3.58
CA THR A 267 4.01 9.39 3.80
C THR A 267 4.32 10.71 3.08
N TYR A 268 3.86 10.87 1.84
CA TYR A 268 3.99 12.12 1.09
C TYR A 268 3.34 13.28 1.85
N ASN A 269 2.09 13.12 2.29
CA ASN A 269 1.36 14.19 2.97
C ASN A 269 1.98 14.55 4.33
N VAL A 270 2.44 13.59 5.11
CA VAL A 270 3.18 13.85 6.36
C VAL A 270 4.43 14.68 6.07
N MET A 271 5.27 14.24 5.13
CA MET A 271 6.54 14.89 4.83
C MET A 271 6.33 16.29 4.21
N ALA A 272 5.35 16.45 3.33
CA ALA A 272 5.09 17.72 2.64
C ALA A 272 4.55 18.80 3.57
N ASN A 273 3.76 18.44 4.60
CA ASN A 273 3.19 19.40 5.55
C ASN A 273 4.08 19.69 6.76
N LEU A 274 5.18 18.94 6.95
CA LEU A 274 6.12 19.09 8.07
C LEU A 274 7.53 19.47 7.65
N LYS A 275 7.78 19.66 6.34
CA LYS A 275 9.05 20.17 5.80
C LYS A 275 9.18 21.66 6.07
#